data_AF-A0A9N9BG45-F1
#
_entry.id   AF-A0A9N9BG45-F1
#
_cell.length_a   1.000
_cell.length_b   1.000
_cell.length_c   1.000
_cell.angle_alpha   90.00
_cell.angle_beta   90.00
_cell.angle_gamma   90.00
#
_symmetry.space_group_name_H-M   'P 1'
#
loop_
_entity.id
_entity.type
_entity.pdbx_description
1 polymer ?
#
loop_
_entity_poly.entity_id
_entity_poly.type
_entity_poly.pdbx_seq_one_letter_code
_entity_poly.pdbx_strand_id
1 'polypeptide(L)'
;MYRYIKGLISFSSSTKRVTLKYIYHLNQGKQCFSTKTRSNPSNTLQKNFNTNLINYNCKCLECSIPSFKENSSYVYNKDKQNLILQVCKKILCGIQMEHNRAELLYDRKPMPHNQISNYQDVKNHINQEFKDLINSNKIFYEKYDGTAKRPNKLIFHWTHYIEELLGKLFQISSKWYLPFTEYLRYRHKEQIYKWSIHNDVSVQEHRLKSLLLKNLSTYLPGFKYLYSFEWNYVLNKRLYGQGDFIFASDFGVFCVVEVKHLKTITGSNARRARNMARKVVGLQALKYKMFALKKYENQQLTVISAIFINGLSYHKNKNDVHLIFVNDIDKKIAQVIERKYKKELKKLETVTVQICK
;
A
#
# COMPACT_ATOMS: atom_id res chain seq x y z
N MET A 1 23.81 -14.17 -1.93
CA MET A 1 22.71 -13.55 -1.17
C MET A 1 23.16 -12.45 -0.18
N TYR A 2 24.35 -11.85 -0.35
CA TYR A 2 24.87 -10.72 0.46
C TYR A 2 25.56 -9.63 -0.39
N ARG A 3 25.22 -9.49 -1.69
CA ARG A 3 25.92 -8.57 -2.62
C ARG A 3 25.05 -7.63 -3.48
N TYR A 4 23.76 -7.46 -3.19
CA TYR A 4 22.85 -6.72 -4.09
C TYR A 4 22.25 -5.42 -3.51
N ILE A 5 23.01 -4.70 -2.69
CA ILE A 5 22.74 -3.27 -2.38
C ILE A 5 24.06 -2.48 -2.40
N LYS A 6 24.78 -2.53 -3.52
CA LYS A 6 25.78 -1.51 -3.87
C LYS A 6 25.50 -1.10 -5.31
N GLY A 7 24.94 0.09 -5.51
CA GLY A 7 24.70 0.62 -6.86
C GLY A 7 23.50 1.53 -7.08
N LEU A 8 22.79 1.99 -6.03
CA LEU A 8 21.61 2.87 -6.22
C LEU A 8 21.88 4.37 -6.12
N ILE A 9 23.15 4.78 -5.96
CA ILE A 9 23.49 6.20 -5.83
C ILE A 9 24.84 6.44 -6.53
N SER A 10 24.82 7.15 -7.67
CA SER A 10 25.99 7.88 -8.15
C SER A 10 25.76 9.36 -7.91
N PHE A 11 26.77 10.04 -7.37
CA PHE A 11 26.79 11.49 -7.24
C PHE A 11 27.56 12.05 -8.45
N SER A 12 26.87 12.75 -9.35
CA SER A 12 27.54 13.65 -10.29
C SER A 12 27.76 14.98 -9.60
N SER A 13 29.01 15.41 -9.47
CA SER A 13 29.38 16.72 -8.94
C SER A 13 29.04 17.88 -9.90
N SER A 14 28.63 17.61 -11.13
CA SER A 14 28.42 18.61 -12.18
C SER A 14 26.96 18.89 -12.54
N THR A 15 25.98 18.15 -12.00
CA THR A 15 24.55 18.45 -12.23
C THR A 15 23.73 18.32 -10.95
N LYS A 16 23.01 19.39 -10.56
CA LYS A 16 22.08 19.43 -9.42
C LYS A 16 20.79 18.63 -9.71
N ARG A 17 20.90 17.37 -10.16
CA ARG A 17 19.78 16.43 -10.32
C ARG A 17 20.18 15.07 -9.74
N VAL A 18 19.35 14.56 -8.83
CA VAL A 18 19.43 13.17 -8.38
C VAL A 18 18.58 12.36 -9.35
N THR A 19 19.23 11.61 -10.23
CA THR A 19 18.52 10.71 -11.15
C THR A 19 18.36 9.35 -10.47
N LEU A 20 17.15 9.01 -10.05
CA LEU A 20 16.79 7.66 -9.64
C LEU A 20 16.59 6.80 -10.90
N LYS A 21 17.61 6.03 -11.29
CA LYS A 21 17.42 4.95 -12.26
C LYS A 21 16.74 3.78 -11.54
N TYR A 22 15.43 3.63 -11.76
CA TYR A 22 14.74 2.38 -11.47
C TYR A 22 15.26 1.31 -12.42
N ILE A 23 16.08 0.38 -11.91
CA ILE A 23 16.42 -0.82 -12.66
C ILE A 23 15.55 -1.95 -12.12
N TYR A 24 14.46 -2.24 -12.81
CA TYR A 24 13.87 -3.57 -12.78
C TYR A 24 14.79 -4.47 -13.61
N HIS A 25 15.66 -5.23 -12.95
CA HIS A 25 16.33 -6.33 -13.63
C HIS A 25 15.34 -7.50 -13.74
N LEU A 26 14.72 -7.62 -14.90
CA LEU A 26 14.29 -8.91 -15.45
C LEU A 26 15.56 -9.72 -15.71
N ASN A 27 15.61 -10.92 -15.15
CA ASN A 27 16.70 -11.88 -15.34
C ASN A 27 16.94 -12.13 -16.84
N GLN A 28 18.05 -11.63 -17.37
CA GLN A 28 18.69 -12.18 -18.56
C GLN A 28 20.11 -12.59 -18.14
N GLY A 29 20.32 -13.90 -18.04
CA GLY A 29 21.64 -14.48 -17.81
C GLY A 29 22.51 -14.23 -19.05
N LYS A 30 23.67 -13.61 -18.85
CA LYS A 30 24.78 -13.67 -19.80
C LYS A 30 25.57 -14.94 -19.51
N GLN A 31 25.49 -15.92 -20.40
CA GLN A 31 26.50 -16.97 -20.53
C GLN A 31 27.73 -16.37 -21.22
N CYS A 32 28.91 -16.62 -20.66
CA CYS A 32 30.18 -16.50 -21.39
C CYS A 32 30.58 -17.90 -21.92
N PHE A 33 31.18 -17.88 -23.10
CA PHE A 33 31.50 -19.01 -23.98
C PHE A 33 32.58 -19.99 -23.50
N SER A 34 32.44 -21.21 -24.05
CA SER A 34 33.43 -22.21 -24.55
C SER A 34 33.25 -23.58 -23.87
N THR A 35 33.18 -24.76 -24.51
CA THR A 35 33.40 -25.28 -25.89
C THR A 35 32.57 -26.59 -26.08
N LYS A 36 32.14 -26.90 -27.33
CA LYS A 36 31.78 -28.22 -27.97
C LYS A 36 31.34 -29.38 -27.03
N THR A 37 30.17 -30.03 -27.14
CA THR A 37 29.57 -30.81 -28.26
C THR A 37 28.09 -31.16 -27.97
N ARG A 38 27.35 -31.57 -29.02
CA ARG A 38 25.91 -31.97 -29.12
C ARG A 38 25.28 -32.69 -27.92
N SER A 39 24.07 -32.26 -27.53
CA SER A 39 22.81 -33.03 -27.60
C SER A 39 21.63 -32.20 -27.03
N ASN A 40 20.49 -32.19 -27.74
CA ASN A 40 19.20 -31.73 -27.19
C ASN A 40 18.78 -32.70 -26.07
N PRO A 41 18.12 -32.21 -25.01
CA PRO A 41 16.65 -32.32 -25.04
C PRO A 41 15.89 -31.13 -24.45
N SER A 42 14.62 -31.14 -24.82
CA SER A 42 13.45 -30.37 -24.45
C SER A 42 13.22 -30.15 -22.94
N ASN A 43 12.34 -29.17 -22.69
CA ASN A 43 11.63 -28.84 -21.45
C ASN A 43 12.38 -27.97 -20.42
N THR A 44 11.89 -26.74 -20.24
CA THR A 44 11.07 -26.31 -19.08
C THR A 44 11.26 -24.81 -18.84
N LEU A 45 10.59 -23.96 -19.62
CA LEU A 45 10.48 -22.51 -19.37
C LEU A 45 9.00 -22.13 -19.15
N GLN A 46 8.36 -22.80 -18.20
CA GLN A 46 7.11 -22.35 -17.57
C GLN A 46 7.37 -22.16 -16.09
N LYS A 47 7.80 -20.97 -15.65
CA LYS A 47 7.82 -20.70 -14.19
C LYS A 47 7.67 -19.25 -13.72
N ASN A 48 7.41 -18.27 -14.60
CA ASN A 48 7.31 -16.86 -14.16
C ASN A 48 5.98 -16.14 -14.46
N PHE A 49 4.89 -16.85 -14.77
CA PHE A 49 3.56 -16.23 -15.00
C PHE A 49 2.66 -16.11 -13.75
N ASN A 50 3.08 -16.64 -12.60
CA ASN A 50 2.15 -16.95 -11.49
C ASN A 50 1.68 -15.78 -10.61
N THR A 51 2.30 -14.59 -10.64
CA THR A 51 1.96 -13.52 -9.68
C THR A 51 0.81 -12.61 -10.12
N ASN A 52 0.38 -12.69 -11.39
CA ASN A 52 -0.66 -11.82 -11.98
C ASN A 52 -1.98 -12.53 -12.26
N LEU A 53 -2.07 -13.83 -12.00
CA LEU A 53 -3.27 -14.65 -12.23
C LEU A 53 -4.24 -14.53 -11.05
N ILE A 54 -5.50 -14.21 -11.35
CA ILE A 54 -6.56 -14.05 -10.34
C ILE A 54 -6.96 -15.39 -9.67
N ASN A 55 -6.80 -16.50 -10.40
CA ASN A 55 -7.46 -17.77 -10.05
C ASN A 55 -6.63 -18.76 -9.24
N TYR A 56 -5.30 -18.61 -9.17
CA TYR A 56 -4.45 -19.63 -8.55
C TYR A 56 -4.35 -19.52 -7.03
N ASN A 57 -4.50 -18.32 -6.46
CA ASN A 57 -4.36 -18.11 -5.02
C ASN A 57 -5.48 -17.15 -4.55
N CYS A 58 -6.44 -17.64 -3.73
CA CYS A 58 -7.40 -16.72 -3.13
C CYS A 58 -6.64 -15.75 -2.23
N LYS A 59 -6.82 -14.47 -2.52
CA LYS A 59 -6.32 -13.35 -1.71
C LYS A 59 -7.47 -12.59 -1.08
N CYS A 60 -8.62 -13.25 -0.95
CA CYS A 60 -9.72 -12.84 -0.10
C CYS A 60 -9.24 -12.76 1.36
N LEU A 61 -9.96 -11.98 2.18
CA LEU A 61 -9.55 -11.72 3.57
C LEU A 61 -9.42 -13.01 4.39
N GLU A 62 -10.42 -13.90 4.30
CA GLU A 62 -10.40 -15.19 5.01
C GLU A 62 -9.21 -16.09 4.65
N CYS A 63 -8.80 -16.13 3.38
CA CYS A 63 -7.66 -16.97 2.97
C CYS A 63 -6.31 -16.30 3.24
N SER A 64 -6.26 -14.97 3.23
CA SER A 64 -5.01 -14.22 3.43
C SER A 64 -4.68 -13.98 4.90
N ILE A 65 -5.66 -14.11 5.80
CA ILE A 65 -5.53 -13.80 7.22
C ILE A 65 -6.26 -14.89 8.01
N PRO A 66 -5.54 -15.92 8.51
CA PRO A 66 -6.15 -17.05 9.21
C PRO A 66 -7.03 -16.64 10.39
N SER A 67 -6.59 -15.64 11.18
CA SER A 67 -7.32 -15.10 12.32
C SER A 67 -8.54 -14.25 11.94
N PHE A 68 -8.78 -13.97 10.66
CA PHE A 68 -9.94 -13.20 10.23
C PHE A 68 -11.25 -13.96 10.46
N LYS A 69 -11.26 -15.28 10.22
CA LYS A 69 -12.46 -16.12 10.37
C LYS A 69 -13.00 -16.13 11.81
N GLU A 70 -12.12 -16.06 12.78
CA GLU A 70 -12.47 -16.07 14.20
C GLU A 70 -13.08 -14.74 14.68
N ASN A 71 -12.88 -13.67 13.90
CA ASN A 71 -13.12 -12.29 14.36
C ASN A 71 -14.08 -11.49 13.45
N SER A 72 -14.77 -12.14 12.51
CA SER A 72 -15.71 -11.49 11.58
C SER A 72 -16.96 -12.34 11.39
N SER A 73 -18.14 -11.74 11.57
CA SER A 73 -19.44 -12.38 11.29
C SER A 73 -19.98 -12.08 9.87
N TYR A 74 -19.21 -11.37 9.04
CA TYR A 74 -19.66 -10.97 7.71
C TYR A 74 -19.79 -12.16 6.74
N VAL A 75 -20.97 -12.31 6.16
CA VAL A 75 -21.20 -13.17 4.99
C VAL A 75 -21.01 -12.35 3.72
N TYR A 76 -20.09 -12.76 2.85
CA TYR A 76 -19.82 -12.07 1.59
C TYR A 76 -19.34 -13.03 0.49
N ASN A 77 -19.43 -12.58 -0.76
CA ASN A 77 -18.89 -13.32 -1.90
C ASN A 77 -17.37 -13.13 -1.96
N LYS A 78 -16.63 -14.19 -1.62
CA LYS A 78 -15.17 -14.21 -1.44
C LYS A 78 -14.44 -14.03 -2.76
N ASP A 79 -14.92 -14.69 -3.81
CA ASP A 79 -14.33 -14.55 -5.15
C ASP A 79 -14.55 -13.14 -5.71
N LYS A 80 -15.76 -12.59 -5.55
CA LYS A 80 -16.08 -11.21 -5.95
C LYS A 80 -15.26 -10.20 -5.16
N GLN A 81 -15.12 -10.36 -3.83
CA GLN A 81 -14.23 -9.51 -3.03
C GLN A 81 -12.80 -9.57 -3.55
N ASN A 82 -12.26 -10.79 -3.73
CA ASN A 82 -10.90 -11.00 -4.21
C ASN A 82 -10.68 -10.34 -5.58
N LEU A 83 -11.63 -10.50 -6.51
CA LEU A 83 -11.59 -9.89 -7.84
C LEU A 83 -11.58 -8.36 -7.77
N ILE A 84 -12.55 -7.76 -7.08
CA ILE A 84 -12.71 -6.31 -7.06
C ILE A 84 -11.54 -5.62 -6.36
N LEU A 85 -11.10 -6.14 -5.21
CA LEU A 85 -9.93 -5.59 -4.50
C LEU A 85 -8.64 -5.76 -5.30
N GLN A 86 -8.49 -6.85 -6.08
CA GLN A 86 -7.38 -6.99 -7.02
C GLN A 86 -7.37 -5.89 -8.08
N VAL A 87 -8.53 -5.59 -8.69
CA VAL A 87 -8.64 -4.51 -9.67
C VAL A 87 -8.27 -3.17 -9.04
N CYS A 88 -8.86 -2.83 -7.89
CA CYS A 88 -8.56 -1.61 -7.14
C CYS A 88 -7.06 -1.48 -6.84
N LYS A 89 -6.45 -2.53 -6.27
CA LYS A 89 -5.01 -2.55 -5.95
C LYS A 89 -4.16 -2.36 -7.19
N LYS A 90 -4.46 -3.06 -8.29
CA LYS A 90 -3.68 -2.97 -9.54
C LYS A 90 -3.69 -1.56 -10.13
N ILE A 91 -4.85 -0.91 -10.14
CA ILE A 91 -4.98 0.49 -10.60
C ILE A 91 -4.25 1.44 -9.65
N LEU A 92 -4.45 1.30 -8.33
CA LEU A 92 -3.75 2.12 -7.33
C LEU A 92 -2.22 1.98 -7.42
N CYS A 93 -1.72 0.77 -7.61
CA CYS A 93 -0.29 0.52 -7.86
C CYS A 93 0.18 1.19 -9.16
N GLY A 94 -0.62 1.14 -10.23
CA GLY A 94 -0.33 1.88 -11.47
C GLY A 94 -0.20 3.38 -11.23
N ILE A 95 -1.15 3.98 -10.51
CA ILE A 95 -1.13 5.41 -10.13
C ILE A 95 0.11 5.75 -9.30
N GLN A 96 0.47 4.91 -8.32
CA GLN A 96 1.68 5.11 -7.50
C GLN A 96 2.99 4.99 -8.28
N MET A 97 2.98 4.26 -9.40
CA MET A 97 4.11 4.17 -10.34
C MET A 97 4.01 5.22 -11.45
N GLU A 98 3.07 6.16 -11.36
CA GLU A 98 2.80 7.17 -12.39
C GLU A 98 2.50 6.58 -13.78
N HIS A 99 1.96 5.36 -13.80
CA HIS A 99 1.44 4.72 -15.00
C HIS A 99 -0.06 4.98 -15.12
N ASN A 100 -0.58 4.89 -16.35
CA ASN A 100 -2.01 5.02 -16.66
C ASN A 100 -2.66 3.69 -17.09
N ARG A 101 -2.00 2.57 -16.77
CA ARG A 101 -2.36 1.24 -17.24
C ARG A 101 -2.14 0.19 -16.15
N ALA A 102 -3.06 -0.76 -16.04
CA ALA A 102 -2.93 -1.94 -15.20
C ALA A 102 -3.43 -3.20 -15.91
N GLU A 103 -2.84 -4.35 -15.59
CA GLU A 103 -3.16 -5.63 -16.22
C GLU A 103 -3.60 -6.66 -15.19
N LEU A 104 -4.62 -7.42 -15.57
CA LEU A 104 -5.21 -8.50 -14.80
C LEU A 104 -5.37 -9.74 -15.68
N LEU A 105 -4.90 -10.89 -15.20
CA LEU A 105 -4.92 -12.15 -15.95
C LEU A 105 -5.89 -13.17 -15.33
N TYR A 106 -6.64 -13.86 -16.19
CA TYR A 106 -7.61 -14.88 -15.81
C TYR A 106 -7.40 -16.15 -16.65
N ASP A 107 -7.16 -17.31 -16.03
CA ASP A 107 -6.80 -18.54 -16.73
C ASP A 107 -7.99 -19.42 -17.15
N ARG A 108 -9.22 -18.90 -17.05
CA ARG A 108 -10.47 -19.59 -17.40
C ARG A 108 -10.90 -20.70 -16.43
N LYS A 109 -10.14 -20.96 -15.38
CA LYS A 109 -10.59 -21.84 -14.30
C LYS A 109 -11.55 -21.10 -13.37
N PRO A 110 -12.47 -21.81 -12.69
CA PRO A 110 -13.23 -21.25 -11.59
C PRO A 110 -12.31 -20.61 -10.55
N MET A 111 -12.79 -19.54 -9.93
CA MET A 111 -12.10 -18.94 -8.79
C MET A 111 -12.14 -19.89 -7.57
N PRO A 112 -11.25 -19.73 -6.59
CA PRO A 112 -11.03 -20.73 -5.53
C PRO A 112 -12.25 -21.10 -4.68
N HIS A 113 -13.27 -20.25 -4.60
CA HIS A 113 -14.50 -20.55 -3.86
C HIS A 113 -15.67 -20.98 -4.76
N ASN A 114 -15.44 -21.18 -6.06
CA ASN A 114 -16.43 -21.56 -7.07
C ASN A 114 -17.65 -20.61 -7.15
N GLN A 115 -17.53 -19.38 -6.66
CA GLN A 115 -18.59 -18.35 -6.73
C GLN A 115 -18.48 -17.51 -8.01
N ILE A 116 -17.34 -17.56 -8.69
CA ILE A 116 -17.10 -17.03 -10.03
C ILE A 116 -16.54 -18.17 -10.86
N SER A 117 -17.31 -18.63 -11.85
CA SER A 117 -17.03 -19.90 -12.54
C SER A 117 -16.31 -19.71 -13.87
N ASN A 118 -16.52 -18.57 -14.53
CA ASN A 118 -16.09 -18.35 -15.90
C ASN A 118 -15.71 -16.88 -16.14
N TYR A 119 -15.16 -16.62 -17.33
CA TYR A 119 -14.70 -15.28 -17.71
C TYR A 119 -15.84 -14.27 -17.87
N GLN A 120 -17.03 -14.71 -18.26
CA GLN A 120 -18.19 -13.85 -18.39
C GLN A 120 -18.66 -13.36 -17.01
N ASP A 121 -18.60 -14.21 -15.97
CA ASP A 121 -18.87 -13.82 -14.58
C ASP A 121 -17.90 -12.72 -14.11
N VAL A 122 -16.60 -12.90 -14.37
CA VAL A 122 -15.55 -11.91 -14.05
C VAL A 122 -15.90 -10.55 -14.69
N LYS A 123 -16.24 -10.56 -15.99
CA LYS A 123 -16.62 -9.36 -16.73
C LYS A 123 -17.88 -8.72 -16.16
N ASN A 124 -18.90 -9.51 -15.88
CA ASN A 124 -20.17 -9.04 -15.34
C ASN A 124 -19.97 -8.33 -13.99
N HIS A 125 -19.16 -8.92 -13.10
CA HIS A 125 -18.86 -8.31 -11.80
C HIS A 125 -18.04 -7.02 -11.93
N ILE A 126 -17.06 -6.97 -12.83
CA ILE A 126 -16.30 -5.74 -13.09
C ILE A 126 -17.23 -4.65 -13.65
N ASN A 127 -18.03 -4.97 -14.66
CA ASN A 127 -18.97 -4.01 -15.26
C ASN A 127 -20.00 -3.51 -14.26
N GLN A 128 -20.48 -4.37 -13.37
CA GLN A 128 -21.44 -3.99 -12.34
C GLN A 128 -20.81 -3.02 -11.32
N GLU A 129 -19.65 -3.36 -10.77
CA GLU A 129 -19.04 -2.58 -9.67
C GLU A 129 -18.32 -1.32 -10.15
N PHE A 130 -17.77 -1.34 -11.36
CA PHE A 130 -17.07 -0.20 -11.96
C PHE A 130 -17.94 0.57 -12.97
N LYS A 131 -19.26 0.30 -13.03
CA LYS A 131 -20.20 0.91 -13.99
C LYS A 131 -20.04 2.43 -14.10
N ASP A 132 -20.03 3.12 -12.96
CA ASP A 132 -19.91 4.58 -12.91
C ASP A 132 -18.60 5.07 -13.52
N LEU A 133 -17.48 4.40 -13.22
CA LEU A 133 -16.15 4.75 -13.71
C LEU A 133 -16.01 4.50 -15.22
N ILE A 134 -16.65 3.44 -15.71
CA ILE A 134 -16.70 3.08 -17.12
C ILE A 134 -17.56 4.09 -17.89
N ASN A 135 -18.79 4.32 -17.42
CA ASN A 135 -19.74 5.21 -18.08
C ASN A 135 -19.30 6.68 -18.08
N SER A 136 -18.52 7.11 -17.08
CA SER A 136 -17.94 8.46 -17.01
C SER A 136 -16.59 8.57 -17.73
N ASN A 137 -16.16 7.56 -18.49
CA ASN A 137 -14.89 7.50 -19.22
C ASN A 137 -13.65 7.76 -18.34
N LYS A 138 -13.74 7.46 -17.04
CA LYS A 138 -12.61 7.59 -16.11
C LYS A 138 -11.71 6.37 -16.14
N ILE A 139 -12.32 5.21 -16.35
CA ILE A 139 -11.64 3.95 -16.64
C ILE A 139 -12.25 3.38 -17.91
N PHE A 140 -11.43 2.86 -18.80
CA PHE A 140 -11.88 1.89 -19.79
C PHE A 140 -11.00 0.66 -19.68
N TYR A 141 -11.47 -0.48 -20.17
CA TYR A 141 -10.64 -1.66 -20.21
C TYR A 141 -10.76 -2.42 -21.53
N GLU A 142 -9.60 -2.85 -22.02
CA GLU A 142 -9.48 -3.70 -23.18
C GLU A 142 -9.51 -5.17 -22.74
N LYS A 143 -10.07 -5.99 -23.61
CA LYS A 143 -10.25 -7.43 -23.39
C LYS A 143 -9.52 -8.18 -24.48
N TYR A 144 -8.69 -9.11 -24.05
CA TYR A 144 -7.97 -10.02 -24.93
C TYR A 144 -8.36 -11.43 -24.54
N ASP A 145 -9.12 -12.07 -25.41
CA ASP A 145 -9.43 -13.48 -25.29
C ASP A 145 -8.14 -14.26 -25.55
N GLY A 146 -7.70 -15.00 -24.54
CA GLY A 146 -6.52 -15.84 -24.66
C GLY A 146 -6.70 -16.97 -25.67
N THR A 147 -5.71 -17.84 -25.77
CA THR A 147 -5.85 -19.13 -26.48
C THR A 147 -5.91 -20.26 -25.45
N ALA A 148 -6.08 -21.51 -25.88
CA ALA A 148 -5.95 -22.65 -24.97
C ALA A 148 -4.63 -22.67 -24.16
N LYS A 149 -3.59 -21.97 -24.64
CA LYS A 149 -2.27 -21.86 -24.01
C LYS A 149 -2.00 -20.51 -23.34
N ARG A 150 -2.92 -19.53 -23.40
CA ARG A 150 -2.71 -18.17 -22.86
C ARG A 150 -3.93 -17.72 -22.04
N PRO A 151 -3.73 -17.12 -20.85
CA PRO A 151 -4.85 -16.62 -20.05
C PRO A 151 -5.57 -15.48 -20.77
N ASN A 152 -6.85 -15.29 -20.44
CA ASN A 152 -7.57 -14.07 -20.77
C ASN A 152 -6.92 -12.90 -20.05
N LYS A 153 -6.95 -11.73 -20.70
CA LYS A 153 -6.30 -10.53 -20.20
C LYS A 153 -7.27 -9.36 -20.24
N LEU A 154 -7.36 -8.68 -19.11
CA LEU A 154 -8.08 -7.42 -18.94
C LEU A 154 -7.05 -6.33 -18.69
N ILE A 155 -7.06 -5.31 -19.56
CA ILE A 155 -6.14 -4.17 -19.46
C ILE A 155 -6.96 -2.94 -19.12
N PHE A 156 -6.76 -2.41 -17.92
CA PHE A 156 -7.40 -1.17 -17.47
C PHE A 156 -6.55 0.02 -17.86
N HIS A 157 -7.20 1.05 -18.38
CA HIS A 157 -6.64 2.35 -18.71
C HIS A 157 -7.43 3.42 -17.98
N TRP A 158 -6.77 4.53 -17.64
CA TRP A 158 -7.45 5.66 -17.00
C TRP A 158 -6.87 7.01 -17.43
N THR A 159 -7.68 8.04 -17.22
CA THR A 159 -7.33 9.43 -17.57
C THR A 159 -6.48 10.10 -16.48
N HIS A 160 -5.93 11.28 -16.79
CA HIS A 160 -5.08 12.05 -15.88
C HIS A 160 -5.81 12.70 -14.69
N TYR A 161 -7.15 12.57 -14.59
CA TYR A 161 -7.95 13.09 -13.48
C TYR A 161 -7.87 12.20 -12.23
N ILE A 162 -6.67 12.09 -11.66
CA ILE A 162 -6.33 11.13 -10.60
C ILE A 162 -7.18 11.32 -9.34
N GLU A 163 -7.50 12.55 -8.93
CA GLU A 163 -8.24 12.76 -7.67
C GLU A 163 -9.68 12.21 -7.71
N GLU A 164 -10.40 12.45 -8.80
CA GLU A 164 -11.77 11.97 -8.97
C GLU A 164 -11.78 10.45 -9.11
N LEU A 165 -10.82 9.90 -9.87
CA LEU A 165 -10.59 8.47 -10.02
C LEU A 165 -10.33 7.81 -8.65
N LEU A 166 -9.38 8.33 -7.86
CA LEU A 166 -9.12 7.89 -6.48
C LEU A 166 -10.39 8.00 -5.62
N GLY A 167 -11.16 9.08 -5.82
CA GLY A 167 -12.46 9.30 -5.22
C GLY A 167 -13.39 8.09 -5.41
N LYS A 168 -13.64 7.71 -6.65
CA LYS A 168 -14.54 6.59 -6.98
C LYS A 168 -13.92 5.22 -6.65
N LEU A 169 -12.62 5.03 -6.87
CA LEU A 169 -11.92 3.79 -6.51
C LEU A 169 -12.01 3.49 -5.01
N PHE A 170 -11.82 4.49 -4.15
CA PHE A 170 -11.95 4.28 -2.71
C PHE A 170 -13.39 4.03 -2.28
N GLN A 171 -14.40 4.55 -2.99
CA GLN A 171 -15.80 4.20 -2.72
C GLN A 171 -16.09 2.72 -3.01
N ILE A 172 -15.54 2.19 -4.11
CA ILE A 172 -15.62 0.77 -4.45
C ILE A 172 -14.83 -0.05 -3.42
N SER A 173 -13.57 0.33 -3.18
CA SER A 173 -12.68 -0.38 -2.26
C SER A 173 -13.27 -0.48 -0.85
N SER A 174 -13.80 0.62 -0.28
CA SER A 174 -14.38 0.59 1.07
C SER A 174 -15.57 -0.36 1.19
N LYS A 175 -16.42 -0.46 0.16
CA LYS A 175 -17.54 -1.42 0.15
C LYS A 175 -17.05 -2.86 0.29
N TRP A 176 -16.01 -3.21 -0.48
CA TRP A 176 -15.46 -4.58 -0.50
C TRP A 176 -14.49 -4.87 0.63
N TYR A 177 -13.94 -3.82 1.24
CA TYR A 177 -13.05 -3.89 2.40
C TYR A 177 -13.81 -3.82 3.73
N LEU A 178 -15.10 -3.46 3.72
CA LEU A 178 -15.93 -3.35 4.93
C LEU A 178 -15.85 -4.56 5.87
N PRO A 179 -15.90 -5.83 5.39
CA PRO A 179 -15.74 -6.99 6.27
C PRO A 179 -14.42 -6.97 7.07
N PHE A 180 -13.37 -6.37 6.52
CA PHE A 180 -12.07 -6.27 7.18
C PHE A 180 -12.05 -5.30 8.36
N THR A 181 -12.96 -4.34 8.40
CA THR A 181 -12.92 -3.25 9.38
C THR A 181 -13.14 -3.75 10.81
N GLU A 182 -13.91 -4.83 11.02
CA GLU A 182 -14.07 -5.46 12.33
C GLU A 182 -12.76 -6.06 12.84
N TYR A 183 -12.07 -6.81 11.99
CA TYR A 183 -10.75 -7.33 12.31
C TYR A 183 -9.75 -6.20 12.57
N LEU A 184 -9.81 -5.09 11.81
CA LEU A 184 -8.97 -3.93 12.07
C LEU A 184 -9.26 -3.27 13.43
N ARG A 185 -10.52 -3.22 13.88
CA ARG A 185 -10.89 -2.76 15.22
C ARG A 185 -10.33 -3.67 16.31
N TYR A 186 -10.47 -4.98 16.15
CA TYR A 186 -9.90 -5.96 17.07
C TYR A 186 -8.38 -5.79 17.18
N ARG A 187 -7.69 -5.78 16.03
CA ARG A 187 -6.24 -5.56 15.95
C ARG A 187 -5.83 -4.24 16.56
N HIS A 188 -6.58 -3.17 16.31
CA HIS A 188 -6.31 -1.86 16.90
C HIS A 188 -6.31 -1.92 18.43
N LYS A 189 -7.35 -2.50 19.05
CA LYS A 189 -7.42 -2.66 20.51
C LYS A 189 -6.24 -3.47 21.03
N GLU A 190 -5.91 -4.58 20.39
CA GLU A 190 -4.77 -5.43 20.74
C GLU A 190 -3.44 -4.65 20.68
N GLN A 191 -3.21 -3.89 19.61
CA GLN A 191 -1.98 -3.11 19.43
C GLN A 191 -1.90 -1.94 20.40
N ILE A 192 -3.02 -1.27 20.72
CA ILE A 192 -3.04 -0.19 21.73
C ILE A 192 -2.76 -0.74 23.12
N TYR A 193 -3.32 -1.90 23.48
CA TYR A 193 -2.99 -2.56 24.74
C TYR A 193 -1.50 -2.90 24.82
N LYS A 194 -0.95 -3.53 23.77
CA LYS A 194 0.49 -3.83 23.68
C LYS A 194 1.36 -2.56 23.77
N TRP A 195 0.92 -1.46 23.15
CA TRP A 195 1.61 -0.17 23.23
C TRP A 195 1.61 0.40 24.66
N SER A 196 0.51 0.27 25.40
CA SER A 196 0.39 0.82 26.76
C SER A 196 1.36 0.21 27.78
N ILE A 197 1.81 -1.02 27.54
CA ILE A 197 2.79 -1.74 28.36
C ILE A 197 4.19 -1.76 27.74
N HIS A 198 4.36 -1.13 26.59
CA HIS A 198 5.62 -1.14 25.85
C HIS A 198 6.53 0.00 26.34
N ASN A 199 7.79 -0.35 26.60
CA ASN A 199 8.84 0.60 26.97
C ASN A 199 9.80 0.79 25.80
N ASP A 200 9.72 1.96 25.16
CA ASP A 200 10.64 2.34 24.08
C ASP A 200 11.95 2.86 24.70
N VAL A 201 13.09 2.46 24.12
CA VAL A 201 14.43 2.82 24.60
C VAL A 201 14.66 4.34 24.52
N SER A 202 14.08 4.99 23.51
CA SER A 202 14.23 6.43 23.31
C SER A 202 13.05 7.19 23.89
N VAL A 203 13.23 7.83 25.05
CA VAL A 203 12.19 8.64 25.71
C VAL A 203 11.60 9.71 24.79
N GLN A 204 12.44 10.33 23.94
CA GLN A 204 11.99 11.39 23.03
C GLN A 204 11.17 10.83 21.85
N GLU A 205 11.59 9.70 21.28
CA GLU A 205 10.82 9.05 20.21
C GLU A 205 9.53 8.44 20.77
N HIS A 206 9.57 7.86 21.97
CA HIS A 206 8.38 7.38 22.69
C HIS A 206 7.33 8.48 22.87
N ARG A 207 7.77 9.69 23.27
CA ARG A 207 6.88 10.85 23.40
C ARG A 207 6.27 11.26 22.07
N LEU A 208 7.05 11.29 20.99
CA LEU A 208 6.53 11.59 19.64
C LEU A 208 5.54 10.52 19.16
N LYS A 209 5.87 9.25 19.35
CA LYS A 209 4.99 8.12 19.03
C LYS A 209 3.67 8.21 19.78
N SER A 210 3.73 8.46 21.09
CA SER A 210 2.55 8.67 21.94
C SER A 210 1.72 9.87 21.49
N LEU A 211 2.36 10.98 21.11
CA LEU A 211 1.67 12.16 20.61
C LEU A 211 0.90 11.88 19.31
N LEU A 212 1.52 11.14 18.37
CA LEU A 212 0.89 10.73 17.13
C LEU A 212 -0.33 9.84 17.41
N LEU A 213 -0.20 8.83 18.27
CA LEU A 213 -1.31 7.92 18.60
C LEU A 213 -2.49 8.64 19.26
N LYS A 214 -2.21 9.53 20.21
CA LYS A 214 -3.25 10.32 20.91
C LYS A 214 -4.00 11.29 19.99
N ASN A 215 -3.35 11.75 18.91
CA ASN A 215 -3.89 12.77 18.00
C ASN A 215 -3.97 12.25 16.55
N LEU A 216 -4.19 10.94 16.39
CA LEU A 216 -4.13 10.29 15.07
C LEU A 216 -5.12 10.89 14.08
N SER A 217 -6.35 11.20 14.52
CA SER A 217 -7.37 11.84 13.69
C SER A 217 -6.97 13.22 13.18
N THR A 218 -6.08 13.92 13.89
CA THR A 218 -5.57 15.24 13.50
C THR A 218 -4.43 15.12 12.50
N TYR A 219 -3.47 14.23 12.75
CA TYR A 219 -2.27 14.10 11.91
C TYR A 219 -2.46 13.21 10.69
N LEU A 220 -3.33 12.21 10.78
CA LEU A 220 -3.55 11.21 9.73
C LEU A 220 -5.06 10.87 9.59
N PRO A 221 -5.91 11.87 9.28
CA PRO A 221 -7.36 11.69 9.19
C PRO A 221 -7.76 10.59 8.21
N GLY A 222 -8.70 9.72 8.63
CA GLY A 222 -9.18 8.57 7.86
C GLY A 222 -8.37 7.29 8.02
N PHE A 223 -7.23 7.32 8.72
CA PHE A 223 -6.49 6.13 9.15
C PHE A 223 -6.78 5.86 10.62
N LYS A 224 -7.77 4.99 10.88
CA LYS A 224 -8.40 4.85 12.20
C LYS A 224 -7.73 3.80 13.07
N TYR A 225 -6.99 2.87 12.48
CA TYR A 225 -6.54 1.66 13.18
C TYR A 225 -5.03 1.57 13.21
N LEU A 226 -4.47 1.42 14.41
CA LEU A 226 -3.10 0.95 14.59
C LEU A 226 -3.05 -0.56 14.25
N TYR A 227 -2.50 -0.90 13.10
CA TYR A 227 -2.46 -2.28 12.61
C TYR A 227 -1.26 -3.06 13.17
N SER A 228 -0.11 -2.39 13.28
CA SER A 228 1.11 -2.94 13.87
C SER A 228 2.03 -1.82 14.33
N PHE A 229 2.75 -2.04 15.43
CA PHE A 229 3.92 -1.25 15.80
C PHE A 229 5.14 -2.16 16.00
N GLU A 230 6.34 -1.57 15.95
CA GLU A 230 7.63 -2.28 16.11
C GLU A 230 7.74 -3.58 15.30
N TRP A 231 7.29 -3.50 14.06
CA TRP A 231 7.09 -4.70 13.26
C TRP A 231 8.40 -5.11 12.58
N ASN A 232 8.77 -6.37 12.78
CA ASN A 232 9.90 -6.96 12.08
C ASN A 232 9.57 -7.06 10.58
N TYR A 233 10.40 -6.43 9.76
CA TYR A 233 10.32 -6.54 8.30
C TYR A 233 11.20 -7.65 7.72
N VAL A 234 12.12 -8.21 8.52
CA VAL A 234 12.82 -9.46 8.22
C VAL A 234 12.31 -10.55 9.16
N LEU A 235 11.78 -11.64 8.57
CA LEU A 235 11.31 -12.80 9.33
C LEU A 235 12.43 -13.30 10.26
N ASN A 236 12.08 -13.51 11.52
CA ASN A 236 12.94 -14.09 12.56
C ASN A 236 14.27 -13.35 12.83
N LYS A 237 14.34 -12.06 12.47
CA LYS A 237 15.54 -11.23 12.68
C LYS A 237 15.19 -9.93 13.38
N ARG A 238 14.92 -10.01 14.69
CA ARG A 238 14.59 -8.86 15.57
C ARG A 238 15.64 -7.74 15.53
N LEU A 239 16.90 -8.10 15.27
CA LEU A 239 18.04 -7.17 15.25
C LEU A 239 18.21 -6.38 13.94
N TYR A 240 17.45 -6.69 12.88
CA TYR A 240 17.69 -6.16 11.54
C TYR A 240 16.76 -5.01 11.14
N GLY A 241 16.11 -4.40 12.14
CA GLY A 241 15.28 -3.21 12.02
C GLY A 241 13.80 -3.50 12.20
N GLN A 242 13.14 -2.60 12.92
CA GLN A 242 11.71 -2.60 13.16
C GLN A 242 11.14 -1.33 12.54
N GLY A 243 9.99 -1.44 11.84
CA GLY A 243 9.25 -0.25 11.45
C GLY A 243 8.42 0.25 12.62
N ASP A 244 8.28 1.57 12.76
CA ASP A 244 7.58 2.15 13.91
C ASP A 244 6.09 1.87 13.91
N PHE A 245 5.35 2.38 12.91
CA PHE A 245 3.90 2.22 12.85
C PHE A 245 3.40 1.83 11.47
N ILE A 246 2.35 1.01 11.47
CA ILE A 246 1.45 0.80 10.33
C ILE A 246 0.04 1.18 10.80
N PHE A 247 -0.54 2.18 10.15
CA PHE A 247 -1.94 2.54 10.31
C PHE A 247 -2.77 2.04 9.14
N ALA A 248 -4.03 1.68 9.37
CA ALA A 248 -4.96 1.24 8.35
C ALA A 248 -6.17 2.18 8.24
N SER A 249 -6.66 2.33 7.02
CA SER A 249 -7.91 3.01 6.69
C SER A 249 -9.03 2.02 6.38
N ASP A 250 -10.28 2.48 6.37
CA ASP A 250 -11.44 1.69 5.91
C ASP A 250 -11.44 1.47 4.38
N PHE A 251 -10.48 2.06 3.65
CA PHE A 251 -10.43 2.07 2.19
C PHE A 251 -9.46 1.04 1.59
N GLY A 252 -8.84 0.18 2.40
CA GLY A 252 -7.82 -0.76 1.92
C GLY A 252 -6.44 -0.14 1.72
N VAL A 253 -6.15 0.96 2.43
CA VAL A 253 -4.84 1.63 2.39
C VAL A 253 -4.16 1.57 3.76
N PHE A 254 -2.93 1.07 3.77
CA PHE A 254 -2.02 1.16 4.91
C PHE A 254 -1.09 2.36 4.77
N CYS A 255 -0.82 3.05 5.88
CA CYS A 255 0.19 4.09 5.98
C CYS A 255 1.30 3.60 6.91
N VAL A 256 2.49 3.41 6.35
CA VAL A 256 3.71 3.19 7.12
C VAL A 256 4.24 4.55 7.59
N VAL A 257 4.38 4.72 8.89
CA VAL A 257 4.89 5.98 9.48
C VAL A 257 6.18 5.68 10.22
N GLU A 258 7.26 6.34 9.79
CA GLU A 258 8.52 6.38 10.52
C GLU A 258 8.53 7.57 11.47
N VAL A 259 8.78 7.33 12.75
CA VAL A 259 8.81 8.36 13.78
C VAL A 259 10.24 8.65 14.17
N LYS A 260 10.68 9.89 14.01
CA LYS A 260 12.05 10.26 14.36
C LYS A 260 12.12 11.56 15.14
N HIS A 261 12.72 11.49 16.32
CA HIS A 261 13.15 12.69 17.02
C HIS A 261 14.52 13.13 16.47
N LEU A 262 14.52 14.21 15.72
CA LEU A 262 15.68 14.79 15.08
C LEU A 262 16.26 15.92 15.95
N LYS A 263 17.59 15.98 16.00
CA LYS A 263 18.29 17.07 16.70
C LYS A 263 17.95 18.41 16.04
N THR A 264 17.74 19.44 16.86
CA THR A 264 17.60 20.83 16.41
C THR A 264 18.92 21.28 15.79
N ILE A 265 18.83 22.01 14.67
CA ILE A 265 20.03 22.46 13.92
C ILE A 265 19.97 23.97 13.73
N THR A 266 21.05 24.66 14.09
CA THR A 266 21.25 26.11 14.02
C THR A 266 22.43 26.47 13.10
N GLY A 267 22.60 27.77 12.79
CA GLY A 267 23.67 28.28 11.93
C GLY A 267 23.31 28.43 10.45
N SER A 268 24.25 28.99 9.68
CA SER A 268 24.09 29.35 8.26
C SER A 268 23.69 28.16 7.36
N ASN A 269 24.12 26.95 7.69
CA ASN A 269 23.82 25.72 6.95
C ASN A 269 22.61 24.93 7.49
N ALA A 270 21.91 25.45 8.51
CA ALA A 270 20.86 24.72 9.21
C ALA A 270 19.73 24.26 8.28
N ARG A 271 19.30 25.09 7.32
CA ARG A 271 18.25 24.72 6.36
C ARG A 271 18.64 23.48 5.55
N ARG A 272 19.88 23.42 5.05
CA ARG A 272 20.39 22.30 4.26
C ARG A 272 20.48 21.03 5.11
N ALA A 273 21.05 21.14 6.30
CA ALA A 273 21.18 20.02 7.23
C ALA A 273 19.81 19.45 7.66
N ARG A 274 18.83 20.31 7.96
CA ARG A 274 17.45 19.90 8.25
C ARG A 274 16.81 19.15 7.09
N ASN A 275 16.95 19.66 5.87
CA ASN A 275 16.42 19.01 4.68
C ASN A 275 17.09 17.64 4.44
N MET A 276 18.39 17.53 4.70
CA MET A 276 19.11 16.26 4.60
C MET A 276 18.63 15.26 5.66
N ALA A 277 18.46 15.68 6.92
CA ALA A 277 17.93 14.82 7.98
C ALA A 277 16.54 14.28 7.63
N ARG A 278 15.62 15.15 7.18
CA ARG A 278 14.29 14.73 6.71
C ARG A 278 14.37 13.73 5.56
N LYS A 279 15.27 13.96 4.60
CA LYS A 279 15.47 13.06 3.46
C LYS A 279 15.93 11.67 3.89
N VAL A 280 16.84 11.58 4.87
CA VAL A 280 17.32 10.29 5.41
C VAL A 280 16.18 9.51 6.05
N VAL A 281 15.37 10.15 6.90
CA VAL A 281 14.18 9.51 7.51
C VAL A 281 13.16 9.12 6.42
N GLY A 282 12.95 9.97 5.42
CA GLY A 282 12.06 9.66 4.29
C GLY A 282 12.50 8.43 3.49
N LEU A 283 13.82 8.24 3.29
CA LEU A 283 14.34 7.03 2.63
C LEU A 283 14.11 5.77 3.48
N GLN A 284 14.15 5.89 4.80
CA GLN A 284 13.85 4.78 5.71
C GLN A 284 12.35 4.42 5.65
N ALA A 285 11.45 5.41 5.70
CA ALA A 285 10.03 5.19 5.53
C ALA A 285 9.69 4.55 4.18
N LEU A 286 10.36 4.96 3.10
CA LEU A 286 10.20 4.34 1.77
C LEU A 286 10.66 2.88 1.77
N LYS A 287 11.79 2.57 2.41
CA LYS A 287 12.27 1.19 2.59
C LYS A 287 11.22 0.34 3.32
N TYR A 288 10.61 0.88 4.37
CA TYR A 288 9.56 0.20 5.14
C TYR A 288 8.26 0.02 4.35
N LYS A 289 7.87 0.99 3.52
CA LYS A 289 6.78 0.82 2.53
C LYS A 289 7.01 -0.41 1.65
N MET A 290 8.21 -0.59 1.12
CA MET A 290 8.54 -1.74 0.26
C MET A 290 8.44 -3.07 1.01
N PHE A 291 8.89 -3.10 2.26
CA PHE A 291 8.75 -4.31 3.08
C PHE A 291 7.30 -4.61 3.47
N ALA A 292 6.50 -3.59 3.80
CA ALA A 292 5.08 -3.75 4.09
C ALA A 292 4.33 -4.29 2.86
N LEU A 293 4.61 -3.75 1.67
CA LEU A 293 4.03 -4.25 0.41
C LEU A 293 4.31 -5.74 0.19
N LYS A 294 5.55 -6.18 0.47
CA LYS A 294 5.93 -7.59 0.36
C LYS A 294 5.27 -8.45 1.45
N LYS A 295 5.30 -8.00 2.71
CA LYS A 295 4.79 -8.73 3.87
C LYS A 295 3.27 -8.95 3.78
N TYR A 296 2.55 -7.97 3.25
CA TYR A 296 1.09 -7.99 3.17
C TYR A 296 0.57 -8.11 1.72
N GLU A 297 1.38 -8.69 0.82
CA GLU A 297 1.06 -8.75 -0.60
C GLU A 297 -0.26 -9.49 -0.89
N ASN A 298 -0.63 -10.43 -0.02
CA ASN A 298 -1.83 -11.26 -0.13
C ASN A 298 -3.10 -10.60 0.41
N GLN A 299 -3.01 -9.43 1.07
CA GLN A 299 -4.17 -8.76 1.68
C GLN A 299 -4.85 -7.73 0.74
N GLN A 300 -4.52 -7.76 -0.55
CA GLN A 300 -5.06 -6.86 -1.59
C GLN A 300 -5.11 -5.37 -1.25
N LEU A 301 -4.14 -4.91 -0.46
CA LEU A 301 -4.07 -3.53 0.01
C LEU A 301 -3.04 -2.69 -0.77
N THR A 302 -3.21 -1.38 -0.66
CA THR A 302 -2.23 -0.37 -1.07
C THR A 302 -1.47 0.12 0.15
N VAL A 303 -0.19 0.48 -0.02
CA VAL A 303 0.63 1.04 1.06
C VAL A 303 1.12 2.43 0.65
N ILE A 304 1.04 3.40 1.54
CA ILE A 304 1.65 4.72 1.44
C ILE A 304 2.67 4.91 2.58
N SER A 305 3.56 5.90 2.47
CA SER A 305 4.53 6.19 3.52
C SER A 305 4.58 7.65 3.94
N ALA A 306 4.75 7.87 5.23
CA ALA A 306 4.99 9.17 5.84
C ALA A 306 6.10 9.11 6.89
N ILE A 307 6.60 10.28 7.27
CA ILE A 307 7.45 10.47 8.44
C ILE A 307 6.72 11.35 9.45
N PHE A 308 6.94 11.10 10.73
CA PHE A 308 6.48 11.95 11.83
C PHE A 308 7.68 12.43 12.64
N ILE A 309 7.93 13.73 12.62
CA ILE A 309 9.14 14.31 13.19
C ILE A 309 8.83 15.54 14.03
N ASN A 310 9.69 15.83 15.00
CA ASN A 310 9.67 17.10 15.71
C ASN A 310 10.10 18.28 14.81
N GLY A 311 9.71 19.47 15.24
CA GLY A 311 10.10 20.75 14.69
C GLY A 311 11.60 20.94 14.84
N LEU A 312 12.23 21.30 13.72
CA LEU A 312 13.70 21.42 13.64
C LEU A 312 14.18 22.87 13.79
N SER A 313 13.26 23.82 13.97
CA SER A 313 13.56 25.23 14.13
C SER A 313 13.79 25.56 15.60
N TYR A 314 14.89 26.25 15.89
CA TYR A 314 15.25 26.66 17.25
C TYR A 314 14.26 27.68 17.85
N HIS A 315 13.68 28.54 17.01
CA HIS A 315 12.73 29.59 17.43
C HIS A 315 11.26 29.14 17.42
N LYS A 316 10.97 27.84 17.23
CA LYS A 316 9.61 27.33 17.25
C LYS A 316 9.34 26.56 18.53
N ASN A 317 8.07 26.62 18.95
CA ASN A 317 7.53 25.94 20.12
C ASN A 317 7.98 24.47 20.17
N LYS A 318 8.39 23.94 21.33
CA LYS A 318 8.88 22.56 21.50
C LYS A 318 7.85 21.49 21.08
N ASN A 319 6.60 21.90 20.88
CA ASN A 319 5.47 21.07 20.44
C ASN A 319 5.22 21.12 18.92
N ASP A 320 6.03 21.84 18.14
CA ASP A 320 5.94 21.83 16.68
C ASP A 320 6.29 20.41 16.18
N VAL A 321 5.35 19.71 15.55
CA VAL A 321 5.55 18.35 15.01
C VAL A 321 4.87 18.25 13.66
N HIS A 322 5.43 17.43 12.77
CA HIS A 322 5.05 17.38 11.37
C HIS A 322 4.86 15.95 10.89
N LEU A 323 3.70 15.66 10.29
CA LEU A 323 3.50 14.49 9.46
C LEU A 323 3.74 14.85 8.00
N ILE A 324 4.68 14.18 7.35
CA ILE A 324 5.11 14.50 5.98
C ILE A 324 5.09 13.22 5.15
N PHE A 325 4.28 13.19 4.09
CA PHE A 325 4.30 12.10 3.11
C PHE A 325 5.60 12.11 2.31
N VAL A 326 6.14 10.93 2.05
CA VAL A 326 7.47 10.78 1.41
C VAL A 326 7.43 11.17 -0.08
N ASN A 327 6.27 11.04 -0.74
CA ASN A 327 6.06 11.45 -2.13
C ASN A 327 4.66 12.05 -2.33
N ASP A 328 4.49 12.76 -3.45
CA ASP A 328 3.27 13.52 -3.75
C ASP A 328 2.06 12.64 -4.07
N ILE A 329 2.26 11.45 -4.67
CA ILE A 329 1.15 10.52 -4.94
C ILE A 329 0.58 9.95 -3.64
N ASP A 330 1.44 9.56 -2.69
CA ASP A 330 1.04 9.10 -1.36
C ASP A 330 0.28 10.21 -0.60
N LYS A 331 0.74 11.46 -0.73
CA LYS A 331 0.03 12.63 -0.19
C LYS A 331 -1.36 12.78 -0.81
N LYS A 332 -1.47 12.71 -2.14
CA LYS A 332 -2.76 12.80 -2.85
C LYS A 332 -3.73 11.70 -2.42
N ILE A 333 -3.25 10.46 -2.29
CA ILE A 333 -4.04 9.34 -1.77
C ILE A 333 -4.58 9.66 -0.38
N ALA A 334 -3.71 10.09 0.54
CA ALA A 334 -4.11 10.44 1.90
C ALA A 334 -5.11 11.61 1.93
N GLN A 335 -4.94 12.64 1.10
CA GLN A 335 -5.86 13.78 1.01
C GLN A 335 -7.25 13.39 0.50
N VAL A 336 -7.34 12.42 -0.43
CA VAL A 336 -8.65 11.90 -0.88
C VAL A 336 -9.33 11.12 0.25
N ILE A 337 -8.58 10.32 1.01
CA ILE A 337 -9.07 9.60 2.19
C ILE A 337 -9.55 10.58 3.27
N GLU A 338 -8.77 11.60 3.58
CA GLU A 338 -9.11 12.68 4.52
C GLU A 338 -10.43 13.36 4.14
N ARG A 339 -10.58 13.76 2.86
CA ARG A 339 -11.81 14.41 2.37
C ARG A 339 -13.03 13.51 2.55
N LYS A 340 -12.90 12.20 2.31
CA LYS A 340 -14.00 11.25 2.55
C LYS A 340 -14.32 11.13 4.03
N TYR A 341 -13.30 10.93 4.86
CA TYR A 341 -13.48 10.82 6.30
C TYR A 341 -14.19 12.07 6.89
N LYS A 342 -13.78 13.27 6.49
CA LYS A 342 -14.45 14.51 6.91
C LYS A 342 -15.89 14.60 6.43
N LYS A 343 -16.21 14.11 5.22
CA LYS A 343 -17.61 14.05 4.73
C LYS A 343 -18.45 13.06 5.54
N GLU A 344 -17.88 11.92 5.93
CA GLU A 344 -18.56 10.94 6.79
C GLU A 344 -18.85 11.51 8.18
N LEU A 345 -17.88 12.19 8.80
CA LEU A 345 -18.06 12.85 10.10
C LEU A 345 -19.20 13.88 10.05
N LYS A 346 -19.20 14.77 9.04
CA LYS A 346 -20.26 15.77 8.88
C LYS A 346 -21.65 15.14 8.73
N LYS A 347 -21.76 14.01 8.04
CA LYS A 347 -23.04 13.29 7.88
C LYS A 347 -23.54 12.76 9.22
N LEU A 348 -22.65 12.22 10.05
CA LEU A 348 -23.01 11.70 11.38
C LEU A 348 -23.48 12.84 12.29
N GLU A 349 -22.77 13.97 12.30
CA GLU A 349 -23.15 15.17 13.06
C GLU A 349 -24.56 15.67 12.68
N THR A 350 -24.88 15.73 11.37
CA THR A 350 -26.22 16.14 10.92
C THR A 350 -27.33 15.18 11.34
N VAL A 351 -27.07 13.87 11.37
CA VAL A 351 -28.05 12.86 11.79
C VAL A 351 -28.31 12.95 13.29
N THR A 352 -27.26 13.15 14.11
CA THR A 352 -27.41 13.30 15.57
C THR A 352 -28.25 14.53 15.93
N VAL A 353 -28.06 15.66 15.23
CA VAL A 353 -28.86 16.88 15.45
C VAL A 353 -30.33 16.70 15.07
N GLN A 354 -30.65 15.84 14.10
CA GLN A 354 -32.04 15.55 13.70
C GLN A 354 -32.77 14.58 14.64
N ILE A 355 -32.04 13.71 15.36
CA ILE A 355 -32.63 12.77 16.33
C ILE A 355 -32.87 13.45 17.69
N CYS A 356 -32.08 14.48 18.01
CA CYS A 356 -32.21 15.24 19.27
C CYS A 356 -33.15 16.44 19.19
N LYS A 357 -33.80 16.67 18.04
CA LYS A 357 -34.91 17.63 17.85
C LYS A 357 -36.19 16.85 17.66
#